data_AF-A0A3C2DD96-F1
#
_entry.id   AF-A0A3C2DD96-F1
#
_cell.length_a   1.000
_cell.length_b   1.000
_cell.length_c   1.000
_cell.angle_alpha   90.00
_cell.angle_beta   90.00
_cell.angle_gamma   90.00
#
_symmetry.space_group_name_H-M   'P 1'
#
loop_
_entity.id
_entity.type
_entity.pdbx_description
1 polymer ?
#
loop_
_entity_poly.entity_id
_entity_poly.type
_entity_poly.pdbx_seq_one_letter_code
_entity_poly.pdbx_strand_id
1 'polypeptide(L)'
;EVTDALDSLGNTTAAVAKGFAVGSAALTALALFKSFEFAVAQAGGSLSLNVGDVEVFIGLFLGAMLPFLFAALTIDAVGRAAQ
;
A
#
# COMPACT_ATOMS: atom_id res chain seq x y z
N GLU A 1 -18.38 -31.03 8.16
CA GLU A 1 -19.38 -30.54 7.18
C GLU A 1 -19.92 -29.16 7.53
N VAL A 2 -20.69 -28.98 8.62
CA VAL A 2 -21.20 -27.62 9.00
C VAL A 2 -20.07 -26.63 9.28
N THR A 3 -19.04 -27.04 10.02
CA THR A 3 -17.85 -26.22 10.29
C THR A 3 -17.02 -25.92 9.03
N ASP A 4 -16.90 -26.87 8.10
CA ASP A 4 -16.15 -26.67 6.85
C ASP A 4 -16.88 -25.69 5.92
N ALA A 5 -18.22 -25.77 5.87
CA ALA A 5 -19.04 -24.81 5.14
C ALA A 5 -18.90 -23.39 5.71
N LEU A 6 -18.85 -23.24 7.04
CA LEU A 6 -18.62 -21.96 7.71
C LEU A 6 -17.20 -21.44 7.53
N ASP A 7 -16.17 -22.30 7.51
CA ASP A 7 -14.78 -21.91 7.24
C ASP A 7 -14.62 -21.34 5.82
N SER A 8 -15.21 -22.00 4.82
CA SER A 8 -15.21 -21.53 3.44
C SER A 8 -15.87 -20.14 3.29
N LEU A 9 -17.00 -19.93 3.97
CA LEU A 9 -17.67 -18.62 4.02
C LEU A 9 -16.80 -17.57 4.73
N GLY A 10 -16.12 -17.95 5.81
CA GLY A 10 -15.17 -17.11 6.55
C GLY A 10 -14.01 -16.65 5.69
N ASN A 11 -13.40 -17.56 4.92
CA ASN A 11 -12.30 -17.25 3.98
C ASN A 11 -12.73 -16.23 2.92
N THR A 12 -13.95 -16.36 2.39
CA THR A 12 -14.51 -15.38 1.43
C THR A 12 -14.74 -14.03 2.08
N THR A 13 -15.27 -14.00 3.31
CA THR A 13 -15.50 -12.75 4.06
C THR A 13 -14.19 -12.05 4.39
N ALA A 14 -13.15 -12.81 4.76
CA ALA A 14 -11.81 -12.28 5.00
C ALA A 14 -11.20 -11.65 3.73
N ALA A 15 -11.44 -12.24 2.56
CA ALA A 15 -11.01 -11.66 1.29
C ALA A 15 -11.72 -10.33 0.98
N VAL A 16 -13.03 -10.25 1.21
CA VAL A 16 -13.80 -9.01 1.05
C VAL A 16 -13.29 -7.91 1.98
N ALA A 17 -13.03 -8.24 3.25
CA ALA A 17 -12.49 -7.28 4.22
C ALA A 17 -11.10 -6.75 3.81
N LYS A 18 -10.21 -7.63 3.32
CA LYS A 18 -8.90 -7.23 2.78
C LYS A 18 -9.06 -6.28 1.59
N GLY A 19 -9.97 -6.57 0.67
CA GLY A 19 -10.25 -5.72 -0.49
C GLY A 19 -10.72 -4.32 -0.09
N PHE A 20 -11.65 -4.24 0.87
CA PHE A 20 -12.16 -2.95 1.38
C PHE A 20 -11.06 -2.14 2.09
N ALA A 21 -10.22 -2.79 2.90
CA ALA A 21 -9.12 -2.15 3.59
C ALA A 21 -8.10 -1.55 2.60
N VAL A 22 -7.72 -2.30 1.56
CA VAL A 22 -6.80 -1.80 0.53
C VAL A 22 -7.43 -0.67 -0.29
N GLY A 23 -8.69 -0.81 -0.69
CA GLY A 23 -9.40 0.21 -1.46
C GLY A 23 -9.54 1.53 -0.70
N SER A 24 -9.93 1.48 0.58
CA SER A 24 -10.02 2.68 1.42
C SER A 24 -8.65 3.31 1.69
N ALA A 25 -7.62 2.50 1.94
CA ALA A 25 -6.25 2.99 2.10
C ALA A 25 -5.74 3.71 0.85
N ALA A 26 -6.03 3.23 -0.36
CA ALA A 26 -5.63 3.87 -1.61
C ALA A 26 -6.28 5.26 -1.78
N LEU A 27 -7.58 5.38 -1.50
CA LEU A 27 -8.29 6.66 -1.54
C LEU A 27 -7.76 7.64 -0.49
N THR A 28 -7.54 7.17 0.73
CA THR A 28 -6.94 7.98 1.81
C THR A 28 -5.52 8.41 1.45
N ALA A 29 -4.71 7.55 0.85
CA ALA A 29 -3.35 7.89 0.43
C ALA A 29 -3.35 9.03 -0.60
N LEU A 30 -4.26 9.01 -1.58
CA LEU A 30 -4.42 10.10 -2.55
C LEU A 30 -4.85 11.41 -1.88
N ALA A 31 -5.79 11.34 -0.93
CA ALA A 31 -6.21 12.52 -0.17
C ALA A 31 -5.07 13.11 0.66
N LEU A 32 -4.32 12.26 1.38
CA LEU A 32 -3.14 12.67 2.16
C LEU A 32 -2.05 13.25 1.28
N PHE A 33 -1.87 12.71 0.07
CA PHE A 33 -0.89 13.24 -0.88
C PHE A 33 -1.25 14.66 -1.33
N LYS A 34 -2.55 14.95 -1.56
CA LYS A 34 -3.01 16.32 -1.79
C LYS A 34 -2.88 17.23 -0.58
N SER A 35 -3.13 16.73 0.62
CA SER A 35 -2.86 17.49 1.85
C SER A 35 -1.38 17.80 2.03
N PHE A 36 -0.49 16.89 1.64
CA PHE A 36 0.95 17.09 1.66
C PHE A 36 1.39 18.20 0.68
N GLU A 37 0.88 18.19 -0.56
CA GLU A 37 1.12 19.25 -1.55
C GLU A 37 0.74 20.63 -0.99
N PHE A 38 -0.41 20.74 -0.34
CA PHE A 38 -0.88 21.97 0.30
C PHE A 38 0.01 22.41 1.48
N ALA A 39 0.46 21.47 2.30
CA ALA A 39 1.36 21.77 3.43
C ALA A 39 2.73 22.29 2.95
N VAL A 40 3.28 21.71 1.87
CA VAL A 40 4.52 22.18 1.25
C VAL A 40 4.36 23.60 0.69
N ALA A 41 3.23 23.89 0.04
CA ALA A 41 2.92 25.23 -0.45
C ALA A 41 2.87 26.27 0.67
N GLN A 42 2.26 25.95 1.82
CA GLN A 42 2.25 26.84 2.98
C GLN A 42 3.64 27.07 3.60
N ALA A 43 4.52 26.07 3.52
CA ALA A 43 5.91 26.21 3.98
C ALA A 43 6.79 27.04 3.02
N GLY A 44 6.23 27.58 1.94
CA GLY A 44 6.94 28.39 0.95
C GLY A 44 7.66 27.56 -0.13
N GLY A 45 7.43 26.25 -0.17
CA GLY A 45 7.92 25.36 -1.23
C GLY A 45 6.93 25.24 -2.39
N SER A 46 7.40 24.75 -3.53
CA SER A 46 6.55 24.32 -4.65
C SER A 46 6.87 22.88 -4.98
N LEU A 47 5.84 22.03 -5.07
CA LEU A 47 5.99 20.62 -5.41
C LEU A 47 5.58 20.42 -6.89
N SER A 48 6.57 20.39 -7.78
CA SER A 48 6.36 19.98 -9.18
C SER A 48 6.44 18.46 -9.27
N LEU A 49 5.34 17.81 -9.66
CA LEU A 49 5.26 16.36 -9.80
C LEU A 49 5.19 15.95 -11.28
N ASN A 50 6.10 16.52 -12.07
CA ASN A 50 6.20 16.12 -13.47
C ASN A 50 6.97 14.79 -13.56
N VAL A 51 6.32 13.77 -14.11
CA VAL A 51 6.92 12.44 -14.30
C VAL A 51 8.10 12.47 -15.28
N GLY A 52 8.21 13.53 -16.11
CA GLY A 52 9.36 13.76 -16.96
C GLY A 52 10.63 14.19 -16.20
N ASP A 53 10.50 14.68 -14.97
CA ASP A 53 11.64 15.06 -14.15
C ASP A 53 12.30 13.81 -13.54
N VAL A 54 13.63 13.71 -13.69
CA VAL A 54 14.41 12.52 -13.28
C VAL A 54 14.23 12.21 -11.79
N GLU A 55 14.15 13.23 -10.94
CA GLU A 55 13.99 13.07 -9.48
C GLU A 55 12.64 12.41 -9.13
N VAL A 56 11.55 12.87 -9.75
CA VAL A 56 10.20 12.31 -9.56
C VAL A 56 10.14 10.88 -10.11
N PHE A 57 10.78 10.64 -11.25
CA PHE A 57 10.82 9.33 -11.89
C PHE A 57 11.56 8.29 -11.04
N ILE A 58 12.73 8.63 -10.49
CA ILE A 58 13.47 7.77 -9.56
C ILE A 58 12.63 7.51 -8.30
N GLY A 59 12.00 8.55 -7.74
CA GLY A 59 11.13 8.42 -6.58
C GLY A 59 9.95 7.46 -6.82
N LEU A 60 9.34 7.50 -8.01
CA LEU A 60 8.26 6.60 -8.42
C LEU A 60 8.71 5.13 -8.41
N PHE A 61 9.86 4.81 -8.99
CA PHE A 61 10.37 3.43 -9.01
C PHE A 61 10.76 2.94 -7.62
N LEU A 62 11.44 3.77 -6.82
CA LEU A 62 11.78 3.42 -5.45
C LEU A 62 10.51 3.17 -4.62
N GLY A 63 9.50 4.04 -4.75
CA GLY A 63 8.20 3.85 -4.11
C GLY A 63 7.49 2.57 -4.54
N ALA A 64 7.48 2.28 -5.85
CA ALA A 64 6.86 1.07 -6.39
C ALA A 64 7.56 -0.23 -5.96
N MET A 65 8.85 -0.18 -5.61
CA MET A 65 9.60 -1.33 -5.10
C MET A 65 9.31 -1.65 -3.62
N LEU A 66 8.87 -0.67 -2.82
CA LEU A 66 8.67 -0.86 -1.37
C LEU A 66 7.69 -1.99 -1.01
N PRO A 67 6.52 -2.17 -1.67
CA PRO A 67 5.63 -3.29 -1.38
C PRO A 67 6.28 -4.65 -1.61
N PHE A 68 7.12 -4.79 -2.64
CA PHE A 68 7.84 -6.02 -2.95
C PHE A 68 8.90 -6.32 -1.90
N LEU A 69 9.66 -5.30 -1.48
CA LEU A 69 10.65 -5.44 -0.42
C LEU A 69 9.98 -5.88 0.90
N PHE A 70 8.86 -5.24 1.26
CA PHE A 70 8.12 -5.60 2.46
C PHE A 70 7.54 -7.03 2.38
N ALA A 71 6.98 -7.40 1.23
CA ALA A 71 6.50 -8.77 0.99
C ALA A 71 7.63 -9.80 1.12
N ALA A 72 8.81 -9.53 0.55
CA ALA A 72 9.97 -10.43 0.65
C ALA A 72 10.40 -10.63 2.11
N LEU A 73 10.52 -9.55 2.89
CA LEU A 73 10.88 -9.62 4.31
C LEU A 73 9.88 -10.41 5.15
N THR A 74 8.58 -10.26 4.87
CA THR A 74 7.52 -10.99 5.59
C THR A 74 7.46 -12.47 5.23
N ILE A 75 7.62 -12.82 3.95
CA ILE A 75 7.68 -14.23 3.50
C ILE A 75 8.90 -14.94 4.09
N ASP A 76 10.06 -14.28 4.08
CA ASP A 76 11.30 -14.80 4.65
C ASP A 76 11.21 -14.99 6.18
N ALA A 77 10.56 -14.06 6.89
CA ALA A 77 10.28 -14.19 8.31
C ALA A 77 9.37 -15.39 8.64
N VAL A 78 8.31 -15.61 7.85
CA VAL A 78 7.42 -16.78 7.99
C VAL A 78 8.17 -18.07 7.67
N GLY A 79 9.00 -18.07 6.63
CA GLY A 79 9.83 -19.22 6.24
C GLY A 79 10.78 -19.66 7.35
N ARG A 80 11.46 -18.71 8.01
CA ARG A 80 12.31 -19.00 9.18
C ARG A 80 11.55 -19.51 10.40
N ALA A 81 10.32 -19.02 10.62
CA ALA A 81 9.51 -19.43 11.75
C ALA A 81 8.86 -20.81 11.56
N ALA A 82 8.73 -21.26 10.30
CA ALA A 82 8.13 -22.55 9.94
C ALA A 82 9.14 -23.71 9.88
N GLN A 83 10.44 -23.41 9.80
CA GLN A 83 11.53 -24.38 9.97
C GLN A 83 11.72 -24.75 11.44
#